data_AF-A0A7I9V8N2-F1
#
_entry.id   AF-A0A7I9V8N2-F1
#
_cell.length_a   1.000
_cell.length_b   1.000
_cell.length_c   1.000
_cell.angle_alpha   90.00
_cell.angle_beta   90.00
_cell.angle_gamma   90.00
#
_symmetry.space_group_name_H-M   'P 1'
#
loop_
_entity.id
_entity.type
_entity.pdbx_description
1 polymer ?
#
loop_
_entity_poly.entity_id
_entity_poly.type
_entity_poly.pdbx_seq_one_letter_code
_entity_poly.pdbx_strand_id
1 'polypeptide(L)'
;MAAKKIEIGESGRSVALNVTIRRATAGLAVAELAEKVTAAGRHLTRQALSEIEAGRRRVDADDLAALALALGTSPAALLMPRADHAEDVVALTGARMPAHVVWAWLTAQAPLEVPDDPDEAERTRAVWTATTTPPWARPR
;
A
#
# COMPACT_ATOMS: atom_id res chain seq x y z
N MET A 1 1.61 -32.91 6.76
CA MET A 1 2.48 -31.77 6.41
C MET A 1 1.79 -30.50 6.91
N ALA A 2 2.24 -29.92 8.03
CA ALA A 2 1.67 -28.66 8.50
C ALA A 2 2.09 -27.54 7.54
N ALA A 3 1.14 -26.78 6.99
CA ALA A 3 1.46 -25.65 6.12
C ALA A 3 2.28 -24.62 6.93
N LYS A 4 3.47 -24.24 6.43
CA LYS A 4 4.28 -23.20 7.05
C LYS A 4 3.46 -21.90 7.06
N LYS A 5 3.20 -21.35 8.25
CA LYS A 5 2.52 -20.06 8.40
C LYS A 5 3.33 -19.02 7.62
N ILE A 6 2.71 -18.40 6.62
CA ILE A 6 3.35 -17.32 5.87
C ILE A 6 3.42 -16.11 6.79
N GLU A 7 4.65 -15.68 7.10
CA GLU A 7 4.90 -14.50 7.90
C GLU A 7 4.51 -13.22 7.17
N ILE A 8 4.21 -12.16 7.92
CA ILE A 8 3.93 -10.84 7.35
C ILE A 8 5.23 -10.26 6.77
N GLY A 9 5.19 -9.88 5.49
CA GLY A 9 6.29 -9.19 4.81
C GLY A 9 6.29 -7.69 5.09
N GLU A 10 7.33 -6.99 4.61
CA GLU A 10 7.51 -5.55 4.81
C GLU A 10 6.29 -4.73 4.37
N SER A 11 5.71 -5.05 3.21
CA SER A 11 4.50 -4.36 2.72
C SER A 11 3.32 -4.48 3.69
N GLY A 12 3.13 -5.66 4.30
CA GLY A 12 2.08 -5.87 5.28
C GLY A 12 2.32 -5.08 6.57
N ARG A 13 3.58 -4.93 6.99
CA ARG A 13 3.96 -4.09 8.14
C ARG A 13 3.73 -2.61 7.84
N SER A 14 4.06 -2.16 6.62
CA SER A 14 3.77 -0.78 6.19
C SER A 14 2.27 -0.49 6.25
N VAL A 15 1.44 -1.39 5.74
CA VAL A 15 -0.03 -1.25 5.82
C VAL A 15 -0.51 -1.20 7.27
N ALA A 16 -0.05 -2.12 8.13
CA ALA A 16 -0.40 -2.13 9.55
C ALA A 16 -0.08 -0.80 10.25
N LEU A 17 1.13 -0.27 10.02
CA LEU A 17 1.56 1.01 10.58
C LEU A 17 0.73 2.17 10.04
N ASN A 18 0.52 2.22 8.73
CA ASN A 18 -0.23 3.30 8.10
C ASN A 18 -1.70 3.32 8.52
N VAL A 19 -2.34 2.16 8.67
CA VAL A 19 -3.70 2.03 9.24
C VAL A 19 -3.72 2.58 10.66
N THR A 20 -2.77 2.16 11.51
CA THR A 20 -2.65 2.61 12.91
C THR A 20 -2.54 4.13 13.01
N ILE A 21 -1.61 4.72 12.25
CA ILE A 21 -1.37 6.17 12.26
C ILE A 21 -2.61 6.90 11.75
N ARG A 22 -3.16 6.51 10.61
CA ARG A 22 -4.31 7.20 10.01
C ARG A 22 -5.55 7.12 10.86
N ARG A 23 -5.82 5.96 11.47
CA ARG A 23 -6.90 5.81 12.45
C ARG A 23 -6.72 6.78 13.61
N ALA A 24 -5.51 6.82 14.19
CA ALA A 24 -5.21 7.69 15.33
C ALA A 24 -5.32 9.17 14.97
N THR A 25 -4.80 9.59 13.81
CA THR A 25 -4.93 10.97 13.30
C THR A 25 -6.38 11.36 13.02
N ALA A 26 -7.22 10.41 12.60
CA ALA A 26 -8.65 10.63 12.42
C ALA A 26 -9.44 10.63 13.75
N GLY A 27 -8.80 10.41 14.90
CA GLY A 27 -9.44 10.37 16.21
C GLY A 27 -10.36 9.16 16.43
N LEU A 28 -10.25 8.13 15.59
CA LEU A 28 -11.12 6.95 15.65
C LEU A 28 -10.59 5.93 16.65
N ALA A 29 -11.46 5.41 17.51
CA ALA A 29 -11.22 4.18 18.24
C ALA A 29 -11.13 2.99 17.27
N VAL A 30 -10.47 1.92 17.72
CA VAL A 30 -10.38 0.66 16.94
C VAL A 30 -11.78 0.12 16.61
N ALA A 31 -12.72 0.16 17.55
CA ALA A 31 -14.09 -0.31 17.32
C ALA A 31 -14.78 0.47 16.19
N GLU A 32 -14.63 1.80 16.18
CA GLU A 32 -15.26 2.67 15.18
C GLU A 32 -14.73 2.41 13.77
N LEU A 33 -13.42 2.20 13.61
CA LEU A 33 -12.87 1.84 12.30
C LEU A 33 -13.34 0.44 11.86
N ALA A 34 -13.39 -0.53 12.77
CA ALA A 34 -13.88 -1.88 12.47
C ALA A 34 -15.36 -1.86 12.02
N GLU A 35 -16.18 -1.05 12.68
CA GLU A 35 -17.58 -0.82 12.30
C GLU A 35 -17.70 -0.14 10.93
N LYS A 36 -16.90 0.90 10.65
CA LYS A 36 -16.87 1.56 9.33
C LYS A 36 -16.49 0.60 8.20
N VAL A 37 -15.49 -0.25 8.42
CA VAL A 37 -15.08 -1.28 7.44
C VAL A 37 -16.19 -2.32 7.24
N THR A 38 -16.83 -2.74 8.33
CA THR A 38 -17.98 -3.67 8.29
C THR A 38 -19.17 -3.08 7.53
N ALA A 39 -19.47 -1.81 7.75
CA ALA A 39 -20.53 -1.09 7.05
C ALA A 39 -20.24 -0.93 5.55
N ALA A 40 -18.96 -0.92 5.14
CA ALA A 40 -18.54 -0.94 3.74
C ALA A 40 -18.63 -2.34 3.08
N GLY A 41 -19.24 -3.32 3.76
CA GLY A 41 -19.47 -4.66 3.23
C GLY A 41 -18.38 -5.68 3.55
N ARG A 42 -17.33 -5.29 4.27
CA ARG A 42 -16.22 -6.18 4.67
C ARG A 42 -16.28 -6.44 6.16
N HIS A 43 -16.83 -7.58 6.59
CA HIS A 43 -16.90 -7.91 8.01
C HIS A 43 -15.51 -7.90 8.67
N LEU A 44 -15.32 -6.98 9.61
CA LEU A 44 -14.08 -6.79 10.34
C LEU A 44 -14.38 -6.54 11.82
N THR A 45 -13.96 -7.46 12.70
CA THR A 45 -14.16 -7.27 14.14
C THR A 45 -13.10 -6.34 14.73
N ARG A 46 -13.40 -5.74 15.89
CA ARG A 46 -12.44 -4.94 16.67
C ARG A 46 -11.13 -5.71 16.94
N GLN A 47 -11.23 -6.98 17.34
CA GLN A 47 -10.06 -7.83 17.61
C GLN A 47 -9.22 -8.04 16.35
N ALA A 48 -9.89 -8.34 15.25
CA ALA A 48 -9.26 -8.50 13.95
C ALA A 48 -8.48 -7.25 13.52
N LEU A 49 -9.07 -6.06 13.71
CA LEU A 49 -8.40 -4.80 13.42
C LEU A 49 -7.21 -4.55 14.37
N SER A 50 -7.34 -4.83 15.67
CA SER A 50 -6.21 -4.76 16.61
C SER A 50 -5.05 -5.69 16.22
N GLU A 51 -5.34 -6.86 15.66
CA GLU A 51 -4.31 -7.78 15.16
C GLU A 51 -3.66 -7.30 13.87
N ILE A 52 -4.41 -6.61 13.00
CA ILE A 52 -3.87 -5.94 11.81
C ILE A 52 -2.90 -4.83 12.26
N GLU A 53 -3.33 -3.92 13.13
CA GLU A 53 -2.49 -2.81 13.61
C GLU A 53 -1.22 -3.29 14.31
N ALA A 54 -1.30 -4.41 15.03
CA ALA A 54 -0.15 -5.03 15.67
C ALA A 54 0.72 -5.89 14.73
N GLY A 55 0.40 -5.97 13.43
CA GLY A 55 1.11 -6.80 12.45
C GLY A 55 1.01 -8.31 12.69
N ARG A 56 0.05 -8.75 13.51
CA ARG A 56 -0.19 -10.17 13.82
C ARG A 56 -1.16 -10.84 12.84
N ARG A 57 -1.98 -10.03 12.16
CA ARG A 57 -2.89 -10.47 11.10
C ARG A 57 -2.52 -9.79 9.79
N ARG A 58 -2.48 -10.58 8.71
CA ARG A 58 -2.24 -10.08 7.35
C ARG A 58 -3.48 -9.37 6.82
N VAL A 59 -3.26 -8.34 6.03
CA VAL A 59 -4.26 -7.62 5.24
C VAL A 59 -4.28 -8.25 3.85
N ASP A 60 -5.44 -8.71 3.39
CA ASP A 60 -5.67 -9.12 2.00
C ASP A 60 -6.07 -7.92 1.11
N ALA A 61 -6.31 -8.16 -0.18
CA ALA A 61 -6.66 -7.08 -1.11
C ALA A 61 -8.00 -6.41 -0.77
N ASP A 62 -8.98 -7.18 -0.29
CA ASP A 62 -10.31 -6.68 0.06
C ASP A 62 -10.25 -5.87 1.36
N ASP A 63 -9.50 -6.35 2.36
CA ASP A 63 -9.20 -5.64 3.60
C ASP A 63 -8.51 -4.30 3.27
N LEU A 64 -7.51 -4.29 2.39
CA LEU A 64 -6.78 -3.08 2.00
C LEU A 64 -7.71 -2.05 1.35
N ALA A 65 -8.55 -2.47 0.41
CA ALA A 65 -9.51 -1.59 -0.26
C ALA A 65 -10.54 -1.03 0.73
N ALA A 66 -11.11 -1.88 1.60
CA ALA A 66 -12.11 -1.47 2.57
C ALA A 66 -11.53 -0.55 3.65
N LEU A 67 -10.31 -0.80 4.12
CA LEU A 67 -9.59 0.09 5.04
C LEU A 67 -9.30 1.44 4.41
N ALA A 68 -8.84 1.46 3.14
CA ALA A 68 -8.60 2.70 2.42
C ALA A 68 -9.88 3.54 2.30
N LEU A 69 -11.00 2.90 1.93
CA LEU A 69 -12.31 3.54 1.87
C LEU A 69 -12.77 4.09 3.23
N ALA A 70 -12.70 3.26 4.29
CA ALA A 70 -13.13 3.66 5.63
C ALA A 70 -12.30 4.79 6.25
N LEU A 71 -11.02 4.89 5.86
CA LEU A 71 -10.09 5.94 6.28
C LEU A 71 -10.07 7.15 5.34
N GLY A 72 -10.83 7.14 4.25
CA GLY A 72 -10.85 8.23 3.26
C GLY A 72 -9.50 8.45 2.57
N THR A 73 -8.78 7.37 2.25
CA THR A 73 -7.46 7.41 1.60
C THR A 73 -7.37 6.44 0.43
N SER A 74 -6.24 6.38 -0.27
CA SER A 74 -6.01 5.42 -1.35
C SER A 74 -5.30 4.15 -0.86
N PRO A 75 -5.49 2.98 -1.53
CA PRO A 75 -4.70 1.78 -1.24
C PRO A 75 -3.20 2.02 -1.35
N ALA A 76 -2.76 2.82 -2.34
CA ALA A 76 -1.36 3.22 -2.51
C ALA A 76 -0.82 3.97 -1.27
N ALA A 77 -1.61 4.85 -0.67
CA ALA A 77 -1.22 5.57 0.54
C ALA A 77 -1.15 4.69 1.79
N LEU A 78 -1.84 3.54 1.81
CA LEU A 78 -1.68 2.53 2.86
C LEU A 78 -0.48 1.60 2.58
N LEU A 79 -0.17 1.31 1.32
CA LEU A 79 0.95 0.47 0.92
C LEU A 79 2.31 1.18 1.02
N MET A 80 2.35 2.50 0.83
CA MET A 80 3.59 3.28 0.82
C MET A 80 4.28 3.23 2.20
N PRO A 81 5.48 2.65 2.33
CA PRO A 81 6.22 2.71 3.59
C PRO A 81 6.48 4.15 4.00
N ARG A 82 6.52 4.40 5.31
CA ARG A 82 6.87 5.73 5.81
C ARG A 82 8.32 6.08 5.49
N ALA A 83 8.49 7.31 5.03
CA ALA A 83 9.76 7.99 4.78
C ALA A 83 9.60 9.46 5.16
N ASP A 84 10.68 10.11 5.57
CA ASP A 84 10.70 11.54 5.87
C ASP A 84 11.19 12.36 4.66
N HIS A 85 12.01 11.73 3.80
CA HIS A 85 12.51 12.31 2.56
C HIS A 85 12.30 11.39 1.35
N ALA A 86 12.23 12.00 0.16
CA ALA A 86 12.08 11.30 -1.12
C ALA A 86 13.20 10.28 -1.42
N GLU A 87 14.41 10.55 -0.91
CA GLU A 87 15.60 9.72 -1.11
C GLU A 87 15.76 8.61 -0.08
N ASP A 88 14.92 8.59 0.96
CA ASP A 88 15.00 7.56 1.99
C ASP A 88 14.75 6.18 1.35
N VAL A 89 15.64 5.24 1.63
CA VAL A 89 15.48 3.86 1.17
C VAL A 89 14.43 3.16 2.02
N VAL A 90 13.31 2.82 1.40
CA VAL A 90 12.22 2.08 2.03
C VAL A 90 12.19 0.63 1.55
N ALA A 91 11.58 -0.24 2.36
CA ALA A 91 11.42 -1.65 2.03
C ALA A 91 9.97 -1.97 1.67
N LEU A 92 9.80 -2.66 0.55
CA LEU A 92 8.61 -3.42 0.19
C LEU A 92 8.95 -4.91 0.23
N THR A 93 7.92 -5.76 0.20
CA THR A 93 8.12 -7.20 0.09
C THR A 93 8.82 -7.50 -1.23
N GLY A 94 10.10 -7.89 -1.17
CA GLY A 94 10.91 -8.22 -2.35
C GLY A 94 11.68 -7.05 -2.98
N ALA A 95 11.60 -5.82 -2.44
CA ALA A 95 12.31 -4.67 -3.00
C ALA A 95 12.79 -3.68 -1.92
N ARG A 96 13.92 -3.03 -2.17
CA ARG A 96 14.42 -1.90 -1.38
C ARG A 96 14.82 -0.78 -2.33
N MET A 97 14.10 0.33 -2.30
CA MET A 97 14.22 1.42 -3.27
C MET A 97 14.02 2.78 -2.58
N PRO A 98 14.50 3.89 -3.15
CA PRO A 98 14.16 5.23 -2.69
C PRO A 98 12.64 5.45 -2.66
N ALA A 99 12.16 6.21 -1.67
CA ALA A 99 10.73 6.42 -1.42
C ALA A 99 9.99 6.98 -2.64
N HIS A 100 10.60 7.92 -3.37
CA HIS A 100 9.99 8.50 -4.57
C HIS A 100 9.82 7.48 -5.71
N VAL A 101 10.76 6.55 -5.88
CA VAL A 101 10.68 5.47 -6.87
C VAL A 101 9.51 4.53 -6.52
N VAL A 102 9.40 4.16 -5.24
CA VAL A 102 8.28 3.32 -4.78
C VAL A 102 6.93 4.02 -5.00
N TRP A 103 6.84 5.31 -4.70
CA TRP A 103 5.61 6.07 -4.90
C TRP A 103 5.23 6.16 -6.39
N ALA A 104 6.19 6.44 -7.26
CA ALA A 104 5.97 6.47 -8.71
C ALA A 104 5.46 5.11 -9.23
N TRP A 105 6.00 4.01 -8.70
CA TRP A 105 5.54 2.67 -9.04
C TRP A 105 4.13 2.36 -8.53
N LEU A 106 3.85 2.62 -7.25
CA LEU A 106 2.53 2.41 -6.65
C LEU A 106 1.40 3.20 -7.34
N THR A 107 1.75 4.31 -8.00
CA THR A 107 0.82 5.21 -8.68
C THR A 107 0.86 5.11 -10.20
N ALA A 108 1.49 4.06 -10.75
CA ALA A 108 1.60 3.79 -12.18
C ALA A 108 2.30 4.89 -13.01
N GLN A 109 3.15 5.70 -12.38
CA GLN A 109 3.92 6.76 -13.06
C GLN A 109 5.22 6.22 -13.70
N ALA A 110 5.89 5.26 -13.06
CA ALA A 110 7.13 4.66 -13.57
C ALA A 110 7.33 3.23 -13.03
N PRO A 111 8.09 2.36 -13.69
CA PRO A 111 8.51 1.07 -13.12
C PRO A 111 9.52 1.27 -11.97
N LEU A 112 9.72 0.24 -11.14
CA LEU A 112 10.72 0.28 -10.04
C LEU A 112 12.15 0.36 -10.56
N GLU A 113 12.43 -0.31 -11.68
CA GLU A 113 13.74 -0.35 -12.29
C GLU A 113 13.66 0.31 -13.67
N VAL A 114 14.57 1.24 -13.91
CA VAL A 114 14.75 1.91 -15.20
C VAL A 114 16.21 1.75 -15.64
N PRO A 115 16.49 1.56 -16.94
CA PRO A 115 17.85 1.55 -17.45
C PRO A 115 18.62 2.85 -17.15
N ASP A 116 19.94 2.75 -17.09
CA ASP A 116 20.82 3.93 -16.91
C ASP A 116 20.87 4.81 -18.17
N ASP A 117 20.68 4.21 -19.35
CA ASP A 117 20.63 4.95 -20.62
C ASP A 117 19.37 5.84 -20.67
N PRO A 118 19.50 7.17 -20.88
CA PRO A 118 18.36 8.08 -20.84
C PRO A 118 17.28 7.79 -21.89
N ASP A 119 17.68 7.43 -23.11
CA ASP A 119 16.75 7.17 -24.21
C ASP A 119 16.00 5.84 -23.99
N GLU A 120 16.67 4.83 -23.42
CA GLU A 120 16.05 3.59 -23.01
C GLU A 120 15.14 3.76 -21.77
N ALA A 121 15.53 4.59 -20.81
CA ALA A 121 14.73 4.92 -19.63
C ALA A 121 13.42 5.60 -20.03
N GLU A 122 13.48 6.57 -20.93
CA GLU A 122 12.30 7.27 -21.43
C GLU A 122 11.36 6.31 -22.17
N ARG A 123 11.91 5.47 -23.06
CA ARG A 123 11.12 4.42 -23.75
C ARG A 123 10.48 3.45 -22.76
N THR A 124 11.21 3.03 -21.73
CA THR A 124 10.71 2.10 -20.71
C THR A 124 9.55 2.70 -19.91
N ARG A 125 9.67 3.97 -19.50
CA ARG A 125 8.58 4.69 -18.81
C ARG A 125 7.35 4.83 -19.71
N ALA A 126 7.54 5.21 -20.97
CA ALA A 126 6.43 5.34 -21.92
C ALA A 126 5.68 4.01 -22.12
N VAL A 127 6.40 2.90 -22.27
CA VAL A 127 5.81 1.56 -22.38
C VAL A 127 5.07 1.20 -21.09
N TRP A 128 5.69 1.40 -19.92
CA TRP A 128 5.09 1.12 -18.63
C TRP A 128 3.75 1.85 -18.43
N THR A 129 3.71 3.16 -18.66
CA THR A 129 2.48 3.94 -18.54
C THR A 129 1.43 3.45 -19.53
N ALA A 130 1.82 3.10 -20.76
CA ALA A 130 0.89 2.55 -21.74
C ALA A 130 0.31 1.19 -21.29
N THR A 131 1.08 0.32 -20.64
CA THR A 131 0.61 -1.01 -20.24
C THR A 131 -0.11 -1.04 -18.90
N THR A 132 0.28 -0.18 -17.96
CA THR A 132 -0.19 -0.21 -16.56
C THR A 132 -1.33 0.78 -16.33
N THR A 133 -1.43 1.84 -17.13
CA THR A 133 -2.49 2.84 -17.00
C THR A 133 -3.64 2.53 -17.95
N PRO A 134 -4.87 2.32 -17.42
CA PRO A 134 -6.04 2.08 -18.26
C PRO A 134 -6.24 3.18 -19.30
N PRO A 135 -6.78 2.89 -20.50
CA PRO A 135 -6.90 3.88 -21.56
C PRO A 135 -7.61 5.18 -21.15
N TRP A 136 -8.59 5.11 -20.25
CA TRP A 136 -9.35 6.26 -19.75
C TRP A 136 -8.57 7.14 -18.76
N ALA A 137 -7.45 6.67 -18.21
CA ALA A 137 -6.62 7.36 -17.22
C ALA A 137 -5.31 7.91 -17.81
N ARG A 138 -5.01 7.65 -19.09
CA ARG A 138 -3.78 8.12 -19.73
C ARG A 138 -3.84 9.64 -19.92
N PRO A 139 -2.75 10.38 -19.65
CA PRO A 139 -2.69 11.80 -19.95
C PRO A 139 -2.97 12.01 -21.45
N ARG A 140 -3.79 13.03 -21.75
CA ARG A 140 -4.13 13.42 -23.13
C ARG A 140 -3.00 14.22 -23.76
#